data_AF-A0AAU4Z2L4-F1
#
_entry.id   AF-A0AAU4Z2L4-F1
#
_cell.length_a   1.000
_cell.length_b   1.000
_cell.length_c   1.000
_cell.angle_alpha   90.00
_cell.angle_beta   90.00
_cell.angle_gamma   90.00
#
_symmetry.space_group_name_H-M   'P 1'
#
loop_
_entity.id
_entity.type
_entity.pdbx_description
1 polymer ?
#
loop_
_entity_poly.entity_id
_entity_poly.type
_entity_poly.pdbx_seq_one_letter_code
_entity_poly.pdbx_strand_id
1 'polypeptide(L)'
;MTWILPSEHPEKISRGAVLQLPARWPYEETVEFMLAELPPGSDGRMGLIVTTGYKAGLWVVSLPDEAFVAVRPWALAAAWLRDNWTARIYAETDPEKILVRTGYSPSQQHG
;
A
#
# COMPACT_ATOMS: atom_id res chain seq x y z
N MET A 1 1.58 8.49 -16.26
CA MET A 1 0.83 7.94 -15.10
C MET A 1 1.26 8.72 -13.87
N THR A 2 0.33 9.08 -12.99
CA THR A 2 0.55 10.12 -11.97
C THR A 2 0.46 9.54 -10.56
N TRP A 3 1.40 9.90 -9.69
CA TRP A 3 1.33 9.68 -8.26
C TRP A 3 0.39 10.70 -7.63
N ILE A 4 -0.51 10.26 -6.75
CA ILE A 4 -1.45 11.15 -6.06
C ILE A 4 -1.44 10.90 -4.56
N LEU A 5 -1.66 11.94 -3.77
CA LEU A 5 -1.76 11.82 -2.32
C LEU A 5 -3.01 11.00 -1.94
N PRO A 6 -3.02 10.24 -0.82
CA PRO A 6 -4.21 9.58 -0.30
C PRO A 6 -5.40 10.53 -0.10
N SER A 7 -5.14 11.79 0.22
CA SER A 7 -6.16 12.84 0.37
C SER A 7 -6.80 13.28 -0.94
N GLU A 8 -6.11 13.07 -2.06
CA GLU A 8 -6.57 13.37 -3.43
C GLU A 8 -6.96 12.09 -4.20
N HIS A 9 -6.73 10.92 -3.61
CA HIS A 9 -7.01 9.64 -4.22
C HIS A 9 -8.52 9.36 -4.22
N PRO A 10 -9.08 8.71 -5.27
CA PRO A 10 -10.46 8.24 -5.22
C PRO A 10 -10.68 7.38 -3.97
N GLU A 11 -11.92 7.34 -3.48
CA GLU A 11 -12.32 6.68 -2.23
C GLU A 11 -11.82 5.23 -2.07
N LYS A 12 -11.44 4.58 -3.18
CA LYS A 12 -11.14 3.16 -3.29
C LYS A 12 -9.78 2.95 -3.97
N ILE A 13 -8.88 2.24 -3.29
CA ILE A 13 -7.58 1.83 -3.78
C ILE A 13 -7.67 0.34 -4.17
N SER A 14 -7.47 0.03 -5.45
CA SER A 14 -7.61 -1.35 -5.94
C SER A 14 -6.34 -2.17 -5.69
N ARG A 15 -6.47 -3.51 -5.58
CA ARG A 15 -5.33 -4.44 -5.56
C ARG A 15 -4.32 -4.13 -6.69
N GLY A 16 -3.03 -4.32 -6.40
CA GLY A 16 -1.92 -3.97 -7.27
C GLY A 16 -1.54 -2.49 -7.24
N ALA A 17 -2.24 -1.64 -6.48
CA ALA A 17 -1.80 -0.28 -6.23
C ALA A 17 -0.51 -0.27 -5.40
N VAL A 18 0.36 0.69 -5.70
CA VAL A 18 1.65 0.90 -5.03
C VAL A 18 1.58 2.18 -4.21
N LEU A 19 2.09 2.12 -2.99
CA LEU A 19 2.20 3.18 -2.02
C LEU A 19 3.69 3.47 -1.85
N GLN A 20 4.14 4.63 -2.33
CA GLN A 20 5.50 5.12 -2.12
C GLN A 20 5.52 6.00 -0.88
N LEU A 21 6.52 5.81 -0.02
CA LEU A 21 6.59 6.50 1.25
C LEU A 21 8.03 6.72 1.71
N PRO A 22 8.32 7.83 2.40
CA PRO A 22 9.56 7.96 3.13
C PRO A 22 9.58 6.94 4.26
N ALA A 23 10.67 6.21 4.41
CA ALA A 23 10.82 5.17 5.44
C ALA A 23 12.06 5.41 6.31
N ARG A 24 12.19 4.59 7.35
CA ARG A 24 13.33 4.60 8.27
C ARG A 24 13.97 3.23 8.38
N TRP A 25 15.22 3.22 8.87
CA TRP A 25 15.99 2.00 9.11
C TRP A 25 15.13 0.91 9.76
N PRO A 26 15.12 -0.33 9.24
CA PRO A 26 16.07 -0.93 8.30
C PRO A 26 15.72 -0.75 6.81
N TYR A 27 14.75 0.09 6.46
CA TYR A 27 14.44 0.44 5.07
C TYR A 27 15.36 1.55 4.55
N GLU A 28 15.40 1.70 3.23
CA GLU A 28 15.93 2.86 2.53
C GLU A 28 15.11 4.13 2.84
N GLU A 29 15.63 5.31 2.45
CA GLU A 29 14.94 6.60 2.67
C GLU A 29 13.55 6.64 2.03
N THR A 30 13.34 5.90 0.95
CA THR A 30 12.06 5.73 0.27
C THR A 30 11.85 4.26 -0.07
N VAL A 31 10.67 3.75 0.25
CA VAL A 31 10.26 2.37 -0.05
C VAL A 31 8.91 2.37 -0.75
N GLU A 32 8.56 1.26 -1.37
CA GLU A 32 7.27 1.06 -2.02
C GLU A 32 6.58 -0.19 -1.45
N PHE A 33 5.35 0.00 -0.97
CA PHE A 33 4.47 -1.09 -0.56
C PHE A 33 3.38 -1.31 -1.61
N MET A 34 3.06 -2.56 -1.91
CA MET A 34 1.96 -2.90 -2.82
C MET A 34 0.80 -3.52 -2.05
N LEU A 35 -0.42 -3.09 -2.37
CA LEU A 35 -1.63 -3.79 -1.95
C LEU A 35 -1.75 -5.08 -2.74
N ALA A 36 -1.60 -6.22 -2.08
CA ALA A 36 -1.57 -7.53 -2.71
C ALA A 36 -2.47 -8.53 -1.99
N GLU A 37 -2.93 -9.55 -2.73
CA GLU A 37 -3.66 -10.68 -2.14
C GLU A 37 -2.72 -11.55 -1.33
N LEU A 38 -3.19 -11.96 -0.15
CA LEU A 38 -2.47 -12.90 0.69
C LEU A 38 -2.56 -14.32 0.10
N PRO A 39 -1.58 -15.20 0.38
CA PRO A 39 -1.62 -16.57 -0.09
C PRO A 39 -2.89 -17.31 0.38
N PRO A 40 -3.40 -18.28 -0.42
CA PRO A 40 -4.50 -19.14 0.00
C PRO A 40 -4.23 -19.79 1.37
N GLY A 41 -5.24 -19.79 2.25
CA GLY A 41 -5.12 -20.32 3.62
C GLY A 41 -4.66 -19.30 4.67
N SER A 42 -4.41 -18.06 4.27
CA SER A 42 -4.19 -16.95 5.22
C SER A 42 -5.51 -16.51 5.87
N ASP A 43 -5.45 -16.03 7.12
CA ASP A 43 -6.61 -15.51 7.84
C ASP A 43 -7.17 -14.21 7.24
N GLY A 44 -6.34 -13.48 6.49
CA GLY A 44 -6.71 -12.25 5.79
C GLY A 44 -6.78 -12.43 4.28
N ARG A 45 -7.43 -11.49 3.60
CA ARG A 45 -7.62 -11.50 2.14
C ARG A 45 -6.50 -10.77 1.41
N MET A 46 -6.09 -9.63 1.95
CA MET A 46 -5.09 -8.76 1.34
C MET A 46 -4.21 -8.14 2.41
N GLY A 47 -3.02 -7.72 2.00
CA GLY A 47 -2.04 -7.05 2.84
C GLY A 47 -1.20 -6.07 2.05
N LEU A 48 -0.26 -5.45 2.75
CA LEU A 48 0.79 -4.67 2.11
C LEU A 48 2.08 -5.49 2.07
N ILE A 49 2.68 -5.60 0.89
CA ILE A 49 3.99 -6.25 0.68
C ILE A 49 5.02 -5.22 0.25
N VAL A 50 6.24 -5.31 0.77
CA VAL A 50 7.36 -4.48 0.35
C VAL A 50 7.81 -4.89 -1.06
N THR A 51 7.98 -3.94 -1.96
CA THR A 51 8.31 -4.20 -3.38
C THR A 51 9.68 -3.69 -3.81
N THR A 52 10.32 -2.85 -3.00
CA THR A 52 11.63 -2.27 -3.28
C THR A 52 12.59 -2.43 -2.11
N GLY A 53 13.89 -2.36 -2.39
CA GLY A 53 14.93 -2.32 -1.37
C GLY A 53 15.22 -3.64 -0.66
N TYR A 54 15.97 -3.54 0.45
CA TYR A 54 16.48 -4.69 1.22
C TYR A 54 15.40 -5.62 1.76
N LYS A 55 14.20 -5.07 2.01
CA LYS A 55 13.06 -5.78 2.59
C LYS A 55 12.04 -6.25 1.55
N ALA A 56 12.34 -6.11 0.26
CA ALA A 56 11.45 -6.53 -0.82
C ALA A 56 11.01 -8.01 -0.67
N GLY A 57 9.73 -8.27 -0.92
CA GLY A 57 9.10 -9.58 -0.77
C GLY A 57 8.54 -9.87 0.63
N LEU A 58 8.73 -8.98 1.61
CA LEU A 58 8.17 -9.16 2.95
C LEU A 58 6.77 -8.56 3.08
N TRP A 59 5.86 -9.30 3.72
CA TRP A 59 4.56 -8.78 4.13
C TRP A 59 4.73 -7.83 5.31
N VAL A 60 4.20 -6.62 5.18
CA VAL A 60 4.19 -5.58 6.23
C VAL A 60 3.04 -5.83 7.20
N VAL A 61 1.84 -6.06 6.65
CA VAL A 61 0.61 -6.19 7.44
C VAL A 61 -0.44 -6.98 6.67
N SER A 62 -1.19 -7.83 7.38
CA SER A 62 -2.48 -8.37 6.92
C SER A 62 -3.57 -7.37 7.27
N LEU A 63 -4.32 -6.91 6.27
CA LEU A 63 -5.35 -5.89 6.49
C LEU A 63 -6.62 -6.54 7.02
N PRO A 64 -7.27 -5.94 8.03
CA PRO A 64 -8.50 -6.46 8.60
C PRO A 64 -9.69 -6.17 7.67
N ASP A 65 -10.81 -6.86 7.88
CA ASP A 65 -11.97 -6.75 6.99
C ASP A 65 -12.57 -5.32 6.95
N GLU A 66 -12.49 -4.56 8.05
CA GLU A 66 -12.96 -3.17 8.10
C GLU A 66 -12.15 -2.20 7.24
N ALA A 67 -10.97 -2.61 6.75
CA ALA A 67 -10.16 -1.80 5.84
C ALA A 67 -10.75 -1.73 4.43
N PHE A 68 -11.63 -2.67 4.07
CA PHE A 68 -12.13 -2.80 2.71
C PHE A 68 -13.49 -2.14 2.51
N VAL A 69 -13.73 -1.72 1.28
CA VAL A 69 -15.03 -1.17 0.89
C VAL A 69 -16.07 -2.29 0.88
N ALA A 70 -17.18 -2.14 1.61
CA ALA A 70 -18.19 -3.18 1.79
C ALA A 70 -18.71 -3.80 0.47
N VAL A 71 -18.92 -2.97 -0.56
CA VAL A 71 -19.40 -3.43 -1.89
C VAL A 71 -18.28 -3.95 -2.82
N ARG A 72 -17.01 -3.81 -2.41
CA ARG A 72 -15.82 -4.24 -3.18
C ARG A 72 -14.73 -4.71 -2.19
N PRO A 73 -14.76 -5.98 -1.73
CA PRO A 73 -13.84 -6.47 -0.70
C PRO A 73 -12.37 -6.55 -1.16
N TRP A 74 -12.10 -6.33 -2.45
CA TRP A 74 -10.76 -6.26 -3.04
C TRP A 74 -10.25 -4.82 -3.21
N ALA A 75 -10.97 -3.84 -2.67
CA ALA A 75 -10.59 -2.43 -2.70
C ALA A 75 -10.47 -1.90 -1.27
N LEU A 76 -9.28 -1.37 -0.96
CA LEU A 76 -8.97 -0.69 0.28
C LEU A 76 -9.62 0.69 0.31
N ALA A 77 -10.25 1.04 1.43
CA ALA A 77 -10.82 2.38 1.62
C ALA A 77 -9.70 3.40 1.89
N ALA A 78 -9.62 4.46 1.08
CA ALA A 78 -8.59 5.49 1.22
C ALA A 78 -8.69 6.24 2.56
N ALA A 79 -9.90 6.44 3.08
CA ALA A 79 -10.11 7.01 4.42
C ALA A 79 -9.54 6.10 5.52
N TRP A 80 -9.89 4.81 5.50
CA TRP A 80 -9.38 3.85 6.48
C TRP A 80 -7.84 3.81 6.48
N LEU A 81 -7.23 3.80 5.30
CA LEU A 81 -5.77 3.79 5.15
C LEU A 81 -5.14 4.97 5.88
N ARG A 82 -5.65 6.20 5.65
CA ARG A 82 -5.15 7.42 6.30
C ARG A 82 -5.32 7.36 7.81
N ASP A 83 -6.53 7.04 8.27
CA ASP A 83 -6.90 7.06 9.69
C ASP A 83 -6.15 6.01 10.51
N ASN A 84 -5.74 4.90 9.88
CA ASN A 84 -5.12 3.76 10.56
C ASN A 84 -3.61 3.62 10.27
N TRP A 85 -3.04 4.45 9.40
CA TRP A 85 -1.66 4.27 8.92
C TRP A 85 -0.65 4.17 10.07
N THR A 86 -0.54 5.23 10.87
CA THR A 86 0.46 5.33 11.94
C THR A 86 0.23 4.29 13.03
N ALA A 87 -1.03 3.98 13.33
CA ALA A 87 -1.39 3.09 14.44
C ALA A 87 -1.31 1.60 14.09
N ARG A 88 -1.55 1.23 12.82
CA ARG A 88 -1.76 -0.17 12.42
C ARG A 88 -0.87 -0.65 11.28
N ILE A 89 -0.22 0.25 10.55
CA ILE A 89 0.58 -0.09 9.36
C ILE A 89 2.05 0.25 9.57
N TYR A 90 2.38 1.54 9.66
CA TYR A 90 3.77 1.98 9.74
C TYR A 90 3.88 3.33 10.45
N ALA A 91 4.32 3.31 11.71
CA ALA A 91 4.33 4.47 12.59
C ALA A 91 5.33 5.56 12.19
N GLU A 92 6.37 5.22 11.42
CA GLU A 92 7.48 6.13 11.11
C GLU A 92 7.17 7.11 9.96
N THR A 93 5.98 7.02 9.37
CA THR A 93 5.57 7.85 8.24
C THR A 93 4.21 8.50 8.49
N ASP A 94 4.15 9.79 8.19
CA ASP A 94 2.90 10.54 8.12
C ASP A 94 2.08 10.10 6.89
N PRO A 95 0.80 9.72 7.04
CA PRO A 95 -0.04 9.31 5.92
C PRO A 95 -0.15 10.37 4.81
N GLU A 96 -0.02 11.67 5.13
CA GLU A 96 -0.05 12.74 4.13
C GLU A 96 1.25 12.83 3.29
N LYS A 97 2.27 12.03 3.60
CA LYS A 97 3.50 11.91 2.80
C LYS A 97 3.53 10.69 1.90
N ILE A 98 2.47 9.90 1.91
CA ILE A 98 2.35 8.70 1.08
C ILE A 98 1.87 9.12 -0.29
N LEU A 99 2.40 8.49 -1.32
CA LEU A 99 1.93 8.64 -2.69
C LEU A 99 1.35 7.32 -3.17
N VAL A 100 0.16 7.36 -3.73
CA VAL A 100 -0.53 6.17 -4.25
C VAL A 100 -0.52 6.20 -5.77
N ARG A 101 -0.20 5.07 -6.37
CA ARG A 101 -0.25 4.84 -7.81
C ARG A 101 -1.06 3.59 -8.11
N THR A 102 -2.07 3.74 -8.95
CA THR A 102 -2.86 2.64 -9.50
C THR A 102 -2.40 2.28 -10.91
N GLY A 103 -2.75 1.07 -11.38
CA GLY A 103 -2.37 0.62 -12.72
C GLY A 103 -0.85 0.55 -12.92
N TYR A 104 -0.12 0.13 -11.88
CA TYR A 104 1.33 0.04 -11.90
C TYR A 104 1.79 -0.80 -13.10
N SER A 105 2.38 -0.12 -14.08
CA SER A 105 2.89 -0.73 -15.30
C SER A 105 4.41 -0.78 -15.19
N PRO A 106 5.08 -1.83 -15.71
CA PRO A 106 6.53 -1.85 -15.81
C PRO A 106 7.02 -0.55 -16.43
N SER A 107 8.10 0.02 -15.92
CA SER A 107 8.80 1.08 -16.62
C SER A 107 9.15 0.59 -18.02
N GLN A 108 8.81 1.36 -19.05
CA GLN A 108 9.30 1.09 -20.39
C GLN A 108 10.82 1.20 -20.33
N GLN A 109 11.51 0.06 -20.33
CA GLN A 109 12.96 0.05 -20.44
C GLN A 109 13.28 0.41 -21.89
N HIS A 110 13.71 1.64 -22.12
CA HIS A 110 14.49 1.95 -23.30
C HIS A 110 15.87 1.34 -23.06
N GLY A 111 16.10 0.18 -23.69
CA GLY A 111 17.44 -0.36 -23.88
C GLY A 111 18.21 0.45 -24.93
#